data_AF-A0A7W3P6W1-F1
#
_entry.id   AF-A0A7W3P6W1-F1
#
_cell.length_a   1.000
_cell.length_b   1.000
_cell.length_c   1.000
_cell.angle_alpha   90.00
_cell.angle_beta   90.00
_cell.angle_gamma   90.00
#
_symmetry.space_group_name_H-M   'P 1'
#
loop_
_entity.id
_entity.type
_entity.pdbx_description
1 polymer ?
#
loop_
_entity_poly.entity_id
_entity_poly.type
_entity_poly.pdbx_seq_one_letter_code
_entity_poly.pdbx_strand_id
1 'polypeptide(L)'
;MGEEVDARQFTRADRKLHREKVRRGLDVLARMLTESRFDFERPMAGLEIELNLVDTDGNPAMRNVEVLDAIADPQFQTELGRFNIEINVAPRQLSEAGFSSFETSVRAALNAASERAEEIGARLVTIGILPTLHPEHVSVDNVSENPRYSLLDQQIFAARGEDLEIVIDGHERLHMVSDTIMPEAACTSTQVHLQVSPDDFAPYWNAAQAIAGVQLAVGANSPFLFGRHLVAESRIPLFEQATDTRSDELKAQGVRPRVWFGERWVTSIFDLFEENSTYFPALLPISTDEDPEAVLEAGGTPRLDELRLHNGTVYRWNRPVYDISDASPHLRVENRVLPAGPTVVDTMANAAFFAGLVRALAAEDRPIWSRMSFSAAAENFAAGVRSGIDAEVYWPDVGQVRATELVVRRLLPKAAEGLRQWGVEQSEIDRLLGIVEQRCLRSANGATWQVAEVERRERAGAGRREALRGMLSRYLELMHTNEPVHTWEAIS
;
A
#
# COMPACT_ATOMS: atom_id res chain seq x y z
N MET A 1 -8.86 1.45 -6.13
CA MET A 1 -9.03 2.86 -6.54
C MET A 1 -10.24 3.57 -5.97
N GLY A 2 -10.12 4.89 -5.77
CA GLY A 2 -11.20 5.77 -5.31
C GLY A 2 -12.13 6.22 -6.45
N GLU A 3 -13.43 6.31 -6.19
CA GLU A 3 -14.44 6.71 -7.18
C GLU A 3 -14.31 8.18 -7.61
N GLU A 4 -14.54 8.52 -8.88
CA GLU A 4 -14.53 9.92 -9.36
C GLU A 4 -15.65 10.74 -8.72
N VAL A 5 -15.37 12.01 -8.42
CA VAL A 5 -16.27 12.91 -7.68
C VAL A 5 -16.29 14.31 -8.27
N ASP A 6 -17.49 14.85 -8.48
CA ASP A 6 -17.69 16.26 -8.85
C ASP A 6 -17.41 17.23 -7.68
N ALA A 7 -16.77 18.37 -8.00
CA ALA A 7 -16.55 19.44 -7.03
C ALA A 7 -17.88 20.01 -6.50
N ARG A 8 -18.16 19.82 -5.21
CA ARG A 8 -19.38 20.37 -4.56
C ARG A 8 -19.19 20.63 -3.07
N GLN A 9 -19.93 21.60 -2.53
CA GLN A 9 -20.03 21.80 -1.08
C GLN A 9 -21.07 20.86 -0.49
N PHE A 10 -20.69 20.11 0.55
CA PHE A 10 -21.59 19.16 1.21
C PHE A 10 -22.42 19.81 2.31
N THR A 11 -23.73 19.62 2.25
CA THR A 11 -24.69 20.12 3.25
C THR A 11 -24.82 19.16 4.44
N ARG A 12 -25.49 19.63 5.50
CA ARG A 12 -25.86 18.77 6.64
C ARG A 12 -26.83 17.65 6.23
N ALA A 13 -27.68 17.90 5.23
CA ALA A 13 -28.61 16.91 4.71
C ALA A 13 -27.86 15.78 3.98
N ASP A 14 -26.87 16.11 3.14
CA ASP A 14 -26.05 15.13 2.43
C ASP A 14 -25.34 14.18 3.40
N ARG A 15 -24.75 14.73 4.48
CA ARG A 15 -24.10 13.92 5.52
C ARG A 15 -25.07 12.97 6.23
N LYS A 16 -26.30 13.44 6.51
CA LYS A 16 -27.33 12.60 7.14
C LYS A 16 -27.76 11.48 6.20
N LEU A 17 -28.08 11.82 4.95
CA LEU A 17 -28.50 10.86 3.92
C LEU A 17 -27.41 9.81 3.67
N HIS A 18 -26.17 10.24 3.44
CA HIS A 18 -25.06 9.33 3.22
C HIS A 18 -24.85 8.37 4.40
N ARG A 19 -24.95 8.86 5.64
CA ARG A 19 -24.88 7.97 6.83
C ARG A 19 -26.01 6.93 6.85
N GLU A 20 -27.23 7.33 6.51
CA GLU A 20 -28.37 6.41 6.43
C GLU A 20 -28.15 5.36 5.33
N LYS A 21 -27.63 5.76 4.17
CA LYS A 21 -27.30 4.84 3.06
C LYS A 21 -26.14 3.91 3.38
N VAL A 22 -25.07 4.39 4.04
CA VAL A 22 -23.96 3.54 4.52
C VAL A 22 -24.46 2.47 5.48
N ARG A 23 -25.34 2.82 6.42
CA ARG A 23 -25.93 1.84 7.35
C ARG A 23 -26.79 0.81 6.62
N ARG A 24 -27.64 1.25 5.70
CA ARG A 24 -28.43 0.33 4.87
C ARG A 24 -27.54 -0.58 4.03
N GLY A 25 -26.47 -0.05 3.45
CA GLY A 25 -25.49 -0.84 2.70
C GLY A 25 -24.77 -1.87 3.58
N LEU A 26 -24.47 -1.52 4.84
CA LEU A 26 -23.92 -2.44 5.82
C LEU A 26 -24.90 -3.57 6.18
N ASP A 27 -26.18 -3.25 6.40
CA ASP A 27 -27.22 -4.25 6.67
C ASP A 27 -27.40 -5.21 5.48
N VAL A 28 -27.39 -4.67 4.25
CA VAL A 28 -27.44 -5.47 3.02
C VAL A 28 -26.19 -6.33 2.86
N LEU A 29 -24.99 -5.81 3.14
CA LEU A 29 -23.77 -6.60 3.13
C LEU A 29 -23.85 -7.77 4.12
N ALA A 30 -24.38 -7.56 5.33
CA ALA A 30 -24.56 -8.63 6.32
C ALA A 30 -25.47 -9.76 5.79
N ARG A 31 -26.57 -9.38 5.12
CA ARG A 31 -27.46 -10.34 4.46
C ARG A 31 -26.74 -11.08 3.34
N MET A 32 -26.01 -10.36 2.47
CA MET A 32 -25.25 -10.97 1.39
C MET A 32 -24.22 -11.98 1.88
N LEU A 33 -23.50 -11.67 2.97
CA LEU A 33 -22.53 -12.60 3.58
C LEU A 33 -23.17 -13.91 4.06
N THR A 34 -24.48 -13.91 4.31
CA THR A 34 -25.24 -15.10 4.78
C THR A 34 -25.99 -15.79 3.63
N GLU A 35 -26.55 -15.02 2.69
CA GLU A 35 -27.55 -15.45 1.71
C GLU A 35 -27.01 -15.55 0.27
N SER A 36 -25.96 -14.79 -0.07
CA SER A 36 -25.50 -14.61 -1.45
C SER A 36 -24.32 -15.50 -1.82
N ARG A 37 -24.22 -15.80 -3.12
CA ARG A 37 -23.06 -16.48 -3.70
C ARG A 37 -22.02 -15.43 -4.12
N PHE A 38 -20.95 -15.34 -3.35
CA PHE A 38 -19.73 -14.65 -3.77
C PHE A 38 -18.98 -15.50 -4.80
N ASP A 39 -18.29 -14.87 -5.74
CA ASP A 39 -17.35 -15.59 -6.60
C ASP A 39 -16.05 -15.86 -5.85
N PHE A 40 -15.70 -17.15 -5.72
CA PHE A 40 -14.45 -17.63 -5.13
C PHE A 40 -14.02 -19.00 -5.67
N GLU A 41 -14.65 -19.52 -6.72
CA GLU A 41 -14.26 -20.82 -7.31
C GLU A 41 -12.87 -20.74 -7.95
N ARG A 42 -12.49 -19.53 -8.41
CA ARG A 42 -11.26 -19.22 -9.12
C ARG A 42 -10.65 -17.94 -8.55
N PRO A 43 -10.07 -18.00 -7.34
CA PRO A 43 -9.60 -16.79 -6.66
C PRO A 43 -8.50 -16.10 -7.48
N MET A 44 -8.72 -14.82 -7.75
CA MET A 44 -7.79 -13.97 -8.47
C MET A 44 -6.89 -13.19 -7.51
N ALA A 45 -5.68 -12.90 -7.97
CA ALA A 45 -4.80 -11.90 -7.38
C ALA A 45 -4.80 -10.63 -8.24
N GLY A 46 -4.62 -9.48 -7.61
CA GLY A 46 -4.48 -8.18 -8.26
C GLY A 46 -3.21 -7.47 -7.78
N LEU A 47 -2.73 -6.53 -8.59
CA LEU A 47 -1.52 -5.76 -8.31
C LEU A 47 -1.70 -4.31 -8.78
N GLU A 48 -1.51 -3.37 -7.87
CA GLU A 48 -1.44 -1.93 -8.15
C GLU A 48 -0.02 -1.45 -7.81
N ILE A 49 0.60 -0.62 -8.65
CA ILE A 49 1.95 -0.07 -8.43
C ILE A 49 1.94 1.43 -8.68
N GLU A 50 2.31 2.21 -7.67
CA GLU A 50 2.49 3.65 -7.78
C GLU A 50 3.93 3.97 -8.24
N LEU A 51 4.06 5.00 -9.08
CA LEU A 51 5.28 5.40 -9.76
C LEU A 51 5.52 6.89 -9.55
N ASN A 52 6.77 7.26 -9.33
CA ASN A 52 7.19 8.66 -9.35
C ASN A 52 7.67 9.05 -10.74
N LEU A 53 7.57 10.34 -11.06
CA LEU A 53 8.03 10.95 -12.30
C LEU A 53 9.22 11.85 -12.02
N VAL A 54 10.29 11.70 -12.79
CA VAL A 54 11.47 12.57 -12.72
C VAL A 54 11.91 13.09 -14.07
N ASP A 55 12.56 14.25 -14.08
CA ASP A 55 13.22 14.80 -15.27
C ASP A 55 14.56 14.08 -15.56
N THR A 56 15.26 14.55 -16.59
CA THR A 56 16.58 14.03 -16.97
C THR A 56 17.65 14.23 -15.89
N ASP A 57 17.49 15.23 -15.03
CA ASP A 57 18.40 15.55 -13.93
C ASP A 57 18.03 14.83 -12.61
N GLY A 58 16.94 14.04 -12.62
CA GLY A 58 16.43 13.30 -11.48
C GLY A 58 15.64 14.15 -10.47
N ASN A 59 15.22 15.37 -10.84
CA ASN A 59 14.28 16.14 -10.02
C ASN A 59 12.84 15.67 -10.30
N PRO A 60 11.90 15.84 -9.35
CA PRO A 60 10.49 15.51 -9.57
C PRO A 60 9.91 16.24 -10.78
N ALA A 61 9.20 15.52 -11.65
CA ALA A 61 8.54 16.08 -12.83
C ALA A 61 7.03 16.20 -12.61
N MET A 62 6.52 17.43 -12.51
CA MET A 62 5.10 17.75 -12.30
C MET A 62 4.26 17.59 -13.57
N ARG A 63 4.28 16.39 -14.16
CA ARG A 63 3.88 16.13 -15.55
C ARG A 63 3.02 14.89 -15.75
N ASN A 64 2.31 14.46 -14.71
CA ASN A 64 1.51 13.23 -14.80
C ASN A 64 0.47 13.25 -15.91
N VAL A 65 -0.24 14.35 -16.14
CA VAL A 65 -1.21 14.46 -17.24
C VAL A 65 -0.53 14.28 -18.59
N GLU A 66 0.58 15.00 -18.85
CA GLU A 66 1.27 14.86 -20.14
C GLU A 66 1.86 13.45 -20.32
N VAL A 67 2.36 12.83 -19.25
CA VAL A 67 2.85 11.45 -19.28
C VAL A 67 1.71 10.47 -19.57
N LEU A 68 0.56 10.61 -18.90
CA LEU A 68 -0.60 9.75 -19.12
C LEU A 68 -1.17 9.89 -20.53
N ASP A 69 -1.25 11.11 -21.05
CA ASP A 69 -1.68 11.38 -22.43
C ASP A 69 -0.72 10.75 -23.46
N ALA A 70 0.59 10.75 -23.17
CA ALA A 70 1.60 10.13 -24.02
C ALA A 70 1.57 8.59 -23.96
N ILE A 71 1.31 8.01 -22.77
CA ILE A 71 1.16 6.57 -22.57
C ILE A 71 -0.14 6.07 -23.25
N ALA A 72 -1.24 6.81 -23.08
CA ALA A 72 -2.56 6.53 -23.63
C ALA A 72 -3.09 5.11 -23.34
N ASP A 73 -2.81 4.59 -22.14
CA ASP A 73 -3.23 3.28 -21.68
C ASP A 73 -4.14 3.42 -20.44
N PRO A 74 -5.38 2.90 -20.47
CA PRO A 74 -6.34 3.01 -19.37
C PRO A 74 -5.92 2.26 -18.10
N GLN A 75 -4.87 1.42 -18.14
CA GLN A 75 -4.29 0.84 -16.93
C GLN A 75 -3.59 1.88 -16.06
N PHE A 76 -3.19 3.02 -16.63
CA PHE A 76 -2.51 4.09 -15.92
C PHE A 76 -3.47 5.23 -15.57
N GLN A 77 -3.28 5.82 -14.39
CA GLN A 77 -4.08 6.96 -13.93
C GLN A 77 -3.27 7.92 -13.07
N THR A 78 -3.84 9.10 -12.83
CA THR A 78 -3.27 10.10 -11.93
C THR A 78 -3.34 9.64 -10.49
N GLU A 79 -2.29 9.92 -9.73
CA GLU A 79 -2.30 9.91 -8.26
C GLU A 79 -2.43 11.34 -7.71
N LEU A 80 -2.44 11.52 -6.39
CA LEU A 80 -2.64 12.84 -5.75
C LEU A 80 -1.71 13.93 -6.30
N GLY A 81 -0.43 13.61 -6.52
CA GLY A 81 0.58 14.58 -6.92
C GLY A 81 0.79 14.62 -8.44
N ARG A 82 1.09 15.81 -8.98
CA ARG A 82 1.48 15.94 -10.40
C ARG A 82 2.74 15.16 -10.78
N PHE A 83 3.50 14.70 -9.78
CA PHE A 83 4.73 13.93 -9.93
C PHE A 83 4.55 12.42 -9.76
N ASN A 84 3.33 11.90 -9.61
CA ASN A 84 3.08 10.47 -9.49
C ASN A 84 1.90 10.01 -10.35
N ILE A 85 1.96 8.73 -10.72
CA ILE A 85 0.94 7.98 -11.46
C ILE A 85 0.85 6.57 -10.86
N GLU A 86 -0.22 5.85 -11.16
CA GLU A 86 -0.37 4.45 -10.76
C GLU A 86 -0.70 3.58 -11.98
N ILE A 87 -0.23 2.33 -11.98
CA ILE A 87 -0.68 1.28 -12.89
C ILE A 87 -1.54 0.23 -12.14
N ASN A 88 -2.72 -0.07 -12.69
CA ASN A 88 -3.59 -1.18 -12.26
C ASN A 88 -3.40 -2.38 -13.18
N VAL A 89 -2.79 -3.43 -12.65
CA VAL A 89 -2.51 -4.63 -13.43
C VAL A 89 -3.73 -5.53 -13.43
N ALA A 90 -4.14 -5.98 -14.63
CA ALA A 90 -5.27 -6.88 -14.79
C ALA A 90 -5.15 -8.11 -13.86
N PRO A 91 -6.21 -8.46 -13.09
CA PRO A 91 -6.17 -9.58 -12.16
C PRO A 91 -5.88 -10.92 -12.85
N ARG A 92 -5.19 -11.83 -12.16
CA ARG A 92 -4.82 -13.16 -12.67
C ARG A 92 -4.81 -14.19 -11.56
N GLN A 93 -4.94 -15.46 -11.92
CA GLN A 93 -4.69 -16.55 -10.98
C GLN A 93 -3.18 -16.64 -10.68
N LEU A 94 -2.84 -17.10 -9.48
CA LEU A 94 -1.46 -17.34 -9.09
C LEU A 94 -0.94 -18.70 -9.58
N SER A 95 -1.82 -19.65 -9.86
CA SER A 95 -1.49 -20.95 -10.44
C SER A 95 -0.94 -20.82 -11.87
N GLU A 96 -0.27 -21.86 -12.35
CA GLU A 96 0.11 -22.00 -13.77
C GLU A 96 0.91 -20.80 -14.32
N ALA A 97 2.08 -20.53 -13.75
CA ALA A 97 2.97 -19.41 -14.13
C ALA A 97 2.39 -18.01 -13.85
N GLY A 98 1.53 -17.89 -12.83
CA GLY A 98 0.85 -16.65 -12.47
C GLY A 98 1.80 -15.49 -12.17
N PHE A 99 2.88 -15.72 -11.40
CA PHE A 99 3.84 -14.66 -11.06
C PHE A 99 4.72 -14.26 -12.25
N SER A 100 5.20 -15.23 -13.04
CA SER A 100 5.92 -14.96 -14.29
C SER A 100 5.06 -14.19 -15.29
N SER A 101 3.75 -14.47 -15.33
CA SER A 101 2.78 -13.73 -16.13
C SER A 101 2.61 -12.29 -15.63
N PHE A 102 2.48 -12.07 -14.31
CA PHE A 102 2.49 -10.73 -13.71
C PHE A 102 3.78 -9.99 -14.05
N GLU A 103 4.94 -10.61 -13.80
CA GLU A 103 6.26 -10.01 -14.06
C GLU A 103 6.39 -9.56 -15.52
N THR A 104 6.07 -10.45 -16.46
CA THR A 104 6.15 -10.16 -17.89
C THR A 104 5.24 -9.01 -18.28
N SER A 105 3.99 -9.01 -17.79
CA SER A 105 3.02 -7.97 -18.11
C SER A 105 3.39 -6.62 -17.52
N VAL A 106 3.83 -6.58 -16.26
CA VAL A 106 4.25 -5.34 -15.60
C VAL A 106 5.48 -4.79 -16.30
N ARG A 107 6.49 -5.62 -16.59
CA ARG A 107 7.67 -5.16 -17.33
C ARG A 107 7.33 -4.63 -18.71
N ALA A 108 6.46 -5.31 -19.45
CA ALA A 108 6.03 -4.85 -20.77
C ALA A 108 5.33 -3.48 -20.69
N ALA A 109 4.39 -3.33 -19.76
CA ALA A 109 3.67 -2.07 -19.56
C ALA A 109 4.59 -0.92 -19.12
N LEU A 110 5.47 -1.17 -18.15
CA LEU A 110 6.42 -0.15 -17.67
C LEU A 110 7.44 0.24 -18.75
N ASN A 111 7.96 -0.71 -19.53
CA ASN A 111 8.89 -0.39 -20.62
C ASN A 111 8.22 0.46 -21.70
N ALA A 112 7.01 0.07 -22.13
CA ALA A 112 6.25 0.83 -23.11
C ALA A 112 5.92 2.24 -22.60
N ALA A 113 5.54 2.37 -21.32
CA ALA A 113 5.26 3.65 -20.70
C ALA A 113 6.52 4.51 -20.53
N SER A 114 7.67 3.91 -20.19
CA SER A 114 8.97 4.59 -20.12
C SER A 114 9.38 5.19 -21.47
N GLU A 115 9.24 4.44 -22.57
CA GLU A 115 9.55 4.96 -23.92
C GLU A 115 8.73 6.23 -24.23
N ARG A 116 7.43 6.24 -23.89
CA ARG A 116 6.55 7.40 -24.09
C ARG A 116 6.86 8.57 -23.17
N ALA A 117 7.15 8.30 -21.89
CA ALA A 117 7.52 9.33 -20.94
C ALA A 117 8.84 10.03 -21.35
N GLU A 118 9.80 9.27 -21.87
CA GLU A 118 11.10 9.80 -22.30
C GLU A 118 10.98 10.75 -23.50
N GLU A 119 10.07 10.48 -24.45
CA GLU A 119 9.79 11.38 -25.60
C GLU A 119 9.44 12.80 -25.16
N ILE A 120 8.84 12.95 -23.98
CA ILE A 120 8.48 14.24 -23.40
C ILE A 120 9.43 14.69 -22.31
N GLY A 121 10.51 13.96 -21.99
CA GLY A 121 11.53 14.36 -21.02
C GLY A 121 11.21 13.98 -19.56
N ALA A 122 10.39 12.95 -19.34
CA ALA A 122 10.11 12.36 -18.03
C ALA A 122 10.60 10.90 -17.96
N ARG A 123 10.87 10.40 -16.76
CA ARG A 123 11.22 9.01 -16.49
C ARG A 123 10.39 8.49 -15.32
N LEU A 124 9.96 7.24 -15.42
CA LEU A 124 9.20 6.53 -14.40
C LEU A 124 10.14 5.94 -13.35
N VAL A 125 9.77 5.99 -12.07
CA VAL A 125 10.58 5.45 -10.96
C VAL A 125 9.72 4.65 -9.98
N THR A 126 10.02 3.36 -9.80
CA THR A 126 9.43 2.53 -8.74
C THR A 126 10.28 2.65 -7.47
N ILE A 127 9.92 3.55 -6.54
CA ILE A 127 10.64 3.77 -5.28
C ILE A 127 9.68 4.31 -4.23
N GLY A 128 9.72 3.79 -2.99
CA GLY A 128 8.70 4.12 -1.98
C GLY A 128 8.55 5.62 -1.68
N ILE A 129 9.66 6.37 -1.57
CA ILE A 129 9.65 7.84 -1.53
C ILE A 129 10.71 8.32 -2.51
N LEU A 130 10.37 9.29 -3.36
CA LEU A 130 11.34 9.91 -4.25
C LEU A 130 12.30 10.80 -3.42
N PRO A 131 13.60 10.44 -3.28
CA PRO A 131 14.53 11.12 -2.38
C PRO A 131 14.87 12.56 -2.80
N THR A 132 14.55 12.93 -4.04
CA THR A 132 14.76 14.27 -4.60
C THR A 132 13.56 15.19 -4.44
N LEU A 133 12.46 14.71 -3.83
CA LEU A 133 11.38 15.57 -3.37
C LEU A 133 11.87 16.52 -2.28
N HIS A 134 11.25 17.69 -2.24
CA HIS A 134 11.51 18.75 -1.28
C HIS A 134 10.16 19.36 -0.86
N PRO A 135 10.08 20.07 0.28
CA PRO A 135 8.80 20.61 0.77
C PRO A 135 8.08 21.50 -0.25
N GLU A 136 8.81 22.24 -1.07
CA GLU A 136 8.23 23.08 -2.14
C GLU A 136 7.48 22.28 -3.23
N HIS A 137 7.75 20.98 -3.36
CA HIS A 137 7.11 20.10 -4.35
C HIS A 137 5.77 19.52 -3.84
N VAL A 138 5.51 19.56 -2.54
CA VAL A 138 4.29 19.03 -1.91
C VAL A 138 3.36 20.16 -1.45
N SER A 139 3.18 21.15 -2.32
CA SER A 139 2.23 22.25 -2.14
C SER A 139 0.93 22.00 -2.92
N VAL A 140 -0.12 22.75 -2.58
CA VAL A 140 -1.44 22.70 -3.25
C VAL A 140 -1.35 22.93 -4.76
N ASP A 141 -0.37 23.72 -5.23
CA ASP A 141 -0.15 24.02 -6.65
C ASP A 141 0.24 22.77 -7.46
N ASN A 142 0.75 21.73 -6.78
CA ASN A 142 1.19 20.49 -7.37
C ASN A 142 0.18 19.34 -7.22
N VAL A 143 -1.06 19.63 -6.80
CA VAL A 143 -2.17 18.66 -6.79
C VAL A 143 -2.59 18.33 -8.23
N SER A 144 -2.85 17.05 -8.48
CA SER A 144 -3.41 16.57 -9.75
C SER A 144 -4.79 17.16 -10.02
N GLU A 145 -5.15 17.31 -11.30
CA GLU A 145 -6.36 18.05 -11.69
C GLU A 145 -7.69 17.35 -11.36
N ASN A 146 -7.65 16.10 -10.90
CA ASN A 146 -8.84 15.38 -10.47
C ASN A 146 -9.49 16.08 -9.25
N PRO A 147 -10.75 16.56 -9.37
CA PRO A 147 -11.42 17.31 -8.29
C PRO A 147 -11.55 16.54 -6.97
N ARG A 148 -11.50 15.21 -7.02
CA ARG A 148 -11.53 14.34 -5.84
C ARG A 148 -10.42 14.70 -4.86
N TYR A 149 -9.21 15.00 -5.35
CA TYR A 149 -8.05 15.27 -4.51
C TYR A 149 -8.19 16.57 -3.72
N SER A 150 -8.54 17.67 -4.39
CA SER A 150 -8.80 18.95 -3.73
C SER A 150 -9.98 18.87 -2.76
N LEU A 151 -10.98 18.03 -3.06
CA LEU A 151 -12.10 17.82 -2.16
C LEU A 151 -11.70 17.02 -0.91
N LEU A 152 -10.88 15.97 -1.04
CA LEU A 152 -10.34 15.23 0.11
C LEU A 152 -9.52 16.13 1.02
N ASP A 153 -8.63 16.94 0.43
CA ASP A 153 -7.82 17.94 1.13
C ASP A 153 -8.71 18.87 1.98
N GLN A 154 -9.70 19.51 1.35
CA GLN A 154 -10.65 20.38 2.04
C GLN A 154 -11.42 19.66 3.15
N GLN A 155 -11.84 18.41 2.94
CA GLN A 155 -12.63 17.67 3.93
C GLN A 155 -11.79 17.21 5.12
N ILE A 156 -10.52 16.85 4.90
CA ILE A 156 -9.58 16.51 5.97
C ILE A 156 -9.30 17.74 6.84
N PHE A 157 -8.99 18.88 6.21
CA PHE A 157 -8.74 20.13 6.94
C PHE A 157 -9.99 20.66 7.64
N ALA A 158 -11.17 20.55 7.03
CA ALA A 158 -12.42 20.91 7.68
C ALA A 158 -12.74 20.02 8.90
N ALA A 159 -12.34 18.74 8.87
CA ALA A 159 -12.50 17.82 10.00
C ALA A 159 -11.46 18.08 11.10
N ARG A 160 -10.22 18.39 10.72
CA ARG A 160 -9.10 18.66 11.63
C ARG A 160 -9.23 20.01 12.33
N GLY A 161 -9.57 21.06 11.59
CA GLY A 161 -9.75 22.43 12.08
C GLY A 161 -8.46 23.25 12.23
N GLU A 162 -7.31 22.72 11.82
CA GLU A 162 -5.98 23.35 11.92
C GLU A 162 -5.01 22.74 10.90
N ASP A 163 -3.81 23.31 10.78
CA ASP A 163 -2.74 22.79 9.92
C ASP A 163 -2.22 21.43 10.40
N LEU A 164 -1.63 20.67 9.48
CA LEU A 164 -0.98 19.40 9.78
C LEU A 164 0.42 19.67 10.34
N GLU A 165 0.69 19.19 11.54
CA GLU A 165 2.05 19.13 12.07
C GLU A 165 2.59 17.71 11.86
N ILE A 166 3.68 17.61 11.09
CA ILE A 166 4.34 16.34 10.77
C ILE A 166 5.68 16.30 11.51
N VAL A 167 5.82 15.34 12.42
CA VAL A 167 7.05 15.07 13.17
C VAL A 167 7.43 13.60 12.98
N ILE A 168 8.60 13.37 12.38
CA ILE A 168 9.14 12.02 12.20
C ILE A 168 10.54 11.98 12.77
N ASP A 169 10.69 11.19 13.83
CA ASP A 169 11.97 10.93 14.49
C ASP A 169 12.58 9.63 13.95
N GLY A 170 13.76 9.73 13.35
CA GLY A 170 14.56 8.61 12.88
C GLY A 170 16.05 8.85 13.14
N HIS A 171 16.91 8.50 12.18
CA HIS A 171 18.34 8.85 12.24
C HIS A 171 18.55 10.37 12.28
N GLU A 172 17.75 11.10 11.53
CA GLU A 172 17.54 12.54 11.62
C GLU A 172 16.08 12.81 12.02
N ARG A 173 15.78 14.06 12.37
CA ARG A 173 14.43 14.51 12.69
C ARG A 173 13.87 15.35 11.54
N LEU A 174 12.64 15.04 11.13
CA LEU A 174 11.81 15.92 10.31
C LEU A 174 10.77 16.59 11.20
N HIS A 175 10.62 17.91 11.03
CA HIS A 175 9.51 18.69 11.55
C HIS A 175 9.05 19.64 10.45
N MET A 176 7.78 19.57 10.08
CA MET A 176 7.17 20.50 9.15
C MET A 176 5.71 20.75 9.48
N VAL A 177 5.21 21.89 9.03
CA VAL A 177 3.79 22.24 9.05
C VAL A 177 3.30 22.30 7.60
N SER A 178 2.12 21.77 7.34
CA SER A 178 1.49 21.79 6.02
C SER A 178 0.04 22.19 6.10
N ASP A 179 -0.38 23.04 5.18
CA ASP A 179 -1.75 23.51 4.97
C ASP A 179 -2.51 22.68 3.90
N THR A 180 -1.92 21.54 3.50
CA THR A 180 -2.52 20.59 2.54
C THR A 180 -2.12 19.15 2.89
N ILE A 181 -2.88 18.17 2.41
CA ILE A 181 -2.55 16.74 2.53
C ILE A 181 -1.42 16.30 1.59
N MET A 182 -0.96 17.17 0.69
CA MET A 182 0.06 16.87 -0.33
C MET A 182 1.34 16.16 0.13
N PRO A 183 1.84 16.30 1.38
CA PRO A 183 2.92 15.44 1.85
C PRO A 183 2.64 13.94 1.70
N GLU A 184 1.36 13.49 1.72
CA GLU A 184 1.02 12.09 1.49
C GLU A 184 1.42 11.60 0.09
N ALA A 185 1.41 12.48 -0.93
CA ALA A 185 1.75 12.14 -2.31
C ALA A 185 3.20 11.66 -2.48
N ALA A 186 4.08 11.94 -1.50
CA ALA A 186 5.44 11.41 -1.52
C ALA A 186 5.47 9.89 -1.28
N CYS A 187 4.40 9.30 -0.73
CA CYS A 187 4.29 7.87 -0.49
C CYS A 187 3.84 7.16 -1.77
N THR A 188 4.66 6.24 -2.26
CA THR A 188 4.27 5.30 -3.30
C THR A 188 4.40 3.85 -2.82
N SER A 189 3.52 2.99 -3.29
CA SER A 189 3.28 1.66 -2.75
C SER A 189 3.13 0.62 -3.84
N THR A 190 3.28 -0.64 -3.44
CA THR A 190 2.80 -1.80 -4.17
C THR A 190 1.63 -2.37 -3.39
N GLN A 191 0.47 -2.48 -4.02
CA GLN A 191 -0.74 -3.02 -3.39
C GLN A 191 -1.04 -4.40 -3.96
N VAL A 192 -1.15 -5.41 -3.10
CA VAL A 192 -1.41 -6.80 -3.50
C VAL A 192 -2.80 -7.20 -3.04
N HIS A 193 -3.65 -7.63 -3.98
CA HIS A 193 -5.01 -8.07 -3.68
C HIS A 193 -5.09 -9.58 -3.75
N LEU A 194 -5.72 -10.20 -2.74
CA LEU A 194 -6.10 -11.61 -2.77
C LEU A 194 -7.61 -11.73 -2.63
N GLN A 195 -8.26 -12.32 -3.64
CA GLN A 195 -9.66 -12.68 -3.56
C GLN A 195 -9.85 -13.83 -2.58
N VAL A 196 -10.83 -13.70 -1.69
CA VAL A 196 -11.09 -14.65 -0.60
C VAL A 196 -12.59 -14.91 -0.47
N SER A 197 -12.95 -16.09 0.02
CA SER A 197 -14.34 -16.39 0.39
C SER A 197 -14.73 -15.61 1.65
N PRO A 198 -16.03 -15.37 1.90
CA PRO A 198 -16.51 -14.81 3.16
C PRO A 198 -16.02 -15.58 4.40
N ASP A 199 -16.04 -16.92 4.35
CA ASP A 199 -15.66 -17.80 5.46
C ASP A 199 -14.16 -17.75 5.76
N ASP A 200 -13.33 -17.60 4.71
CA ASP A 200 -11.88 -17.54 4.84
C ASP A 200 -11.36 -16.10 5.10
N PHE A 201 -12.22 -15.09 5.03
CA PHE A 201 -11.80 -13.69 5.08
C PHE A 201 -11.02 -13.37 6.36
N ALA A 202 -11.58 -13.71 7.53
CA ALA A 202 -10.97 -13.38 8.81
C ALA A 202 -9.62 -14.09 9.04
N PRO A 203 -9.47 -15.39 8.74
CA PRO A 203 -8.17 -16.05 8.73
C PRO A 203 -7.12 -15.35 7.86
N TYR A 204 -7.48 -14.99 6.63
CA TYR A 204 -6.58 -14.30 5.70
C TYR A 204 -6.20 -12.90 6.19
N TRP A 205 -7.17 -12.14 6.66
CA TRP A 205 -6.95 -10.82 7.23
C TRP A 205 -6.01 -10.86 8.44
N ASN A 206 -6.29 -11.74 9.39
CA ASN A 206 -5.50 -11.84 10.62
C ASN A 206 -4.08 -12.33 10.32
N ALA A 207 -3.91 -13.25 9.37
CA ALA A 207 -2.60 -13.63 8.87
C ALA A 207 -1.86 -12.43 8.25
N ALA A 208 -2.52 -11.66 7.38
CA ALA A 208 -1.95 -10.47 6.74
C ALA A 208 -1.53 -9.41 7.78
N GLN A 209 -2.34 -9.16 8.82
CA GLN A 209 -1.97 -8.27 9.92
C GLN A 209 -0.77 -8.79 10.73
N ALA A 210 -0.73 -10.10 11.04
CA ALA A 210 0.34 -10.68 11.84
C ALA A 210 1.72 -10.57 11.17
N ILE A 211 1.78 -10.57 9.83
CA ILE A 211 3.03 -10.55 9.07
C ILE A 211 3.42 -9.16 8.55
N ALA A 212 2.57 -8.14 8.70
CA ALA A 212 2.80 -6.81 8.13
C ALA A 212 4.15 -6.19 8.55
N GLY A 213 4.56 -6.35 9.81
CA GLY A 213 5.87 -5.88 10.27
C GLY A 213 7.05 -6.62 9.63
N VAL A 214 6.89 -7.91 9.35
CA VAL A 214 7.90 -8.72 8.63
C VAL A 214 7.98 -8.28 7.17
N GLN A 215 6.84 -7.97 6.53
CA GLN A 215 6.83 -7.43 5.17
C GLN A 215 7.60 -6.10 5.09
N LEU A 216 7.34 -5.16 6.01
CA LEU A 216 8.10 -3.91 6.07
C LEU A 216 9.59 -4.16 6.27
N ALA A 217 9.95 -5.06 7.18
CA ALA A 217 11.35 -5.37 7.47
C ALA A 217 12.11 -5.82 6.21
N VAL A 218 11.58 -6.79 5.48
CA VAL A 218 12.26 -7.37 4.31
C VAL A 218 12.06 -6.54 3.03
N GLY A 219 10.98 -5.76 2.97
CA GLY A 219 10.57 -5.00 1.79
C GLY A 219 10.91 -3.50 1.82
N ALA A 220 11.52 -2.96 2.88
CA ALA A 220 11.77 -1.53 3.02
C ALA A 220 12.54 -0.92 1.83
N ASN A 221 12.10 0.27 1.40
CA ASN A 221 12.58 1.03 0.25
C ASN A 221 12.28 2.55 0.34
N SER A 222 12.09 3.12 1.53
CA SER A 222 11.79 4.55 1.71
C SER A 222 12.50 5.22 2.92
N PRO A 223 13.85 5.16 3.00
CA PRO A 223 14.60 5.68 4.15
C PRO A 223 14.78 7.21 4.16
N PHE A 224 14.63 7.87 3.00
CA PHE A 224 14.84 9.31 2.85
C PHE A 224 13.53 10.04 2.56
N LEU A 225 13.32 11.18 3.22
CA LEU A 225 12.20 12.09 2.97
C LEU A 225 12.68 13.54 3.09
N PHE A 226 12.43 14.36 2.06
CA PHE A 226 12.85 15.76 1.99
C PHE A 226 14.33 15.98 2.31
N GLY A 227 15.17 15.04 1.89
CA GLY A 227 16.62 15.06 2.11
C GLY A 227 17.10 14.58 3.48
N ARG A 228 16.21 14.15 4.39
CA ARG A 228 16.54 13.61 5.72
C ARG A 228 16.52 12.08 5.70
N HIS A 229 17.53 11.45 6.30
CA HIS A 229 17.52 10.03 6.62
C HIS A 229 16.67 9.82 7.88
N LEU A 230 15.50 9.19 7.77
CA LEU A 230 14.55 9.06 8.89
C LEU A 230 14.52 7.61 9.39
N VAL A 231 13.41 6.90 9.17
CA VAL A 231 13.23 5.48 9.50
C VAL A 231 13.30 4.64 8.24
N ALA A 232 13.48 3.32 8.35
CA ALA A 232 13.62 2.45 7.19
C ALA A 232 12.43 2.52 6.20
N GLU A 233 11.21 2.70 6.73
CA GLU A 233 9.99 2.92 5.94
C GLU A 233 9.26 4.21 6.34
N SER A 234 9.74 5.34 5.84
CA SER A 234 9.24 6.68 6.23
C SER A 234 7.84 6.98 5.69
N ARG A 235 7.35 6.23 4.71
CA ARG A 235 5.97 6.37 4.19
C ARG A 235 4.92 6.16 5.27
N ILE A 236 5.17 5.21 6.18
CA ILE A 236 4.19 4.83 7.20
C ILE A 236 3.89 6.01 8.14
N PRO A 237 4.86 6.59 8.86
CA PRO A 237 4.60 7.74 9.72
C PRO A 237 4.25 9.01 8.94
N LEU A 238 4.68 9.15 7.68
CA LEU A 238 4.30 10.28 6.83
C LEU A 238 2.81 10.24 6.48
N PHE A 239 2.34 9.12 5.94
CA PHE A 239 0.94 8.94 5.55
C PHE A 239 0.00 9.04 6.76
N GLU A 240 0.40 8.44 7.89
CA GLU A 240 -0.35 8.52 9.15
C GLU A 240 -0.59 9.96 9.63
N GLN A 241 0.38 10.85 9.44
CA GLN A 241 0.30 12.24 9.88
C GLN A 241 -0.27 13.17 8.81
N ALA A 242 0.02 12.94 7.53
CA ALA A 242 -0.39 13.80 6.42
C ALA A 242 -1.90 13.76 6.12
N THR A 243 -2.63 12.81 6.70
CA THR A 243 -4.10 12.70 6.56
C THR A 243 -4.83 12.60 7.90
N ASP A 244 -4.17 12.96 9.02
CA ASP A 244 -4.77 12.84 10.35
C ASP A 244 -5.81 13.93 10.59
N THR A 245 -7.08 13.51 10.62
CA THR A 245 -8.22 14.40 10.90
C THR A 245 -8.35 14.78 12.38
N ARG A 246 -7.48 14.29 13.26
CA ARG A 246 -7.60 14.49 14.72
C ARG A 246 -6.74 15.65 15.21
N SER A 247 -7.34 16.57 15.96
CA SER A 247 -6.60 17.50 16.83
C SER A 247 -5.92 16.74 17.98
N ASP A 248 -5.02 17.40 18.70
CA ASP A 248 -4.32 16.80 19.83
C ASP A 248 -5.26 16.38 20.97
N GLU A 249 -6.36 17.09 21.20
CA GLU A 249 -7.39 16.69 22.16
C GLU A 249 -8.07 15.39 21.75
N LEU A 250 -8.39 15.23 20.46
CA LEU A 250 -9.00 14.01 19.95
C LEU A 250 -8.03 12.82 20.02
N LYS A 251 -6.73 13.04 19.75
CA LYS A 251 -5.69 12.03 19.98
C LYS A 251 -5.63 11.63 21.46
N ALA A 252 -5.63 12.60 22.37
CA ALA A 252 -5.60 12.36 23.81
C ALA A 252 -6.85 11.63 24.34
N GLN A 253 -8.01 11.83 23.69
CA GLN A 253 -9.26 11.11 23.97
C GLN A 253 -9.29 9.68 23.40
N GLY A 254 -8.27 9.26 22.66
CA GLY A 254 -8.21 7.94 22.03
C GLY A 254 -9.08 7.81 20.78
N VAL A 255 -9.40 8.92 20.11
CA VAL A 255 -10.09 8.86 18.80
C VAL A 255 -9.20 8.14 17.80
N ARG A 256 -9.78 7.18 17.09
CA ARG A 256 -9.08 6.33 16.12
C ARG A 256 -8.53 7.16 14.96
N PRO A 257 -7.27 6.96 14.54
CA PRO A 257 -6.77 7.58 13.32
C PRO A 257 -7.43 6.96 12.09
N ARG A 258 -7.54 7.74 11.02
CA ARG A 258 -8.07 7.27 9.73
C ARG A 258 -7.07 6.39 8.98
N VAL A 259 -5.78 6.65 9.17
CA VAL A 259 -4.70 5.74 8.78
C VAL A 259 -4.35 4.89 9.98
N TRP A 260 -4.54 3.58 9.89
CA TRP A 260 -4.35 2.75 11.08
C TRP A 260 -4.04 1.29 10.80
N PHE A 261 -3.20 0.73 11.67
CA PHE A 261 -2.93 -0.70 11.78
C PHE A 261 -4.13 -1.51 12.33
N GLY A 262 -4.96 -0.91 13.19
CA GLY A 262 -6.06 -1.55 13.90
C GLY A 262 -5.78 -1.76 15.40
N GLU A 263 -6.69 -2.45 16.10
CA GLU A 263 -6.59 -2.72 17.56
C GLU A 263 -6.92 -4.15 17.99
N ARG A 264 -7.44 -4.99 17.08
CA ARG A 264 -7.87 -6.36 17.40
C ARG A 264 -7.84 -7.27 16.19
N TRP A 265 -7.78 -8.57 16.46
CA TRP A 265 -8.09 -9.61 15.48
C TRP A 265 -9.57 -9.58 15.14
N VAL A 266 -9.91 -9.91 13.90
CA VAL A 266 -11.30 -9.93 13.43
C VAL A 266 -11.82 -11.35 13.29
N THR A 267 -13.14 -11.47 13.27
CA THR A 267 -13.88 -12.72 13.08
C THR A 267 -14.63 -12.75 11.75
N SER A 268 -14.84 -11.58 11.12
CA SER A 268 -15.45 -11.46 9.81
C SER A 268 -15.00 -10.18 9.09
N ILE A 269 -15.27 -10.09 7.78
CA ILE A 269 -15.15 -8.81 7.05
C ILE A 269 -16.14 -7.76 7.57
N PHE A 270 -17.29 -8.19 8.09
CA PHE A 270 -18.32 -7.31 8.60
C PHE A 270 -17.80 -6.47 9.77
N ASP A 271 -16.97 -7.05 10.66
CA ASP A 271 -16.33 -6.35 11.78
C ASP A 271 -15.60 -5.07 11.32
N LEU A 272 -15.01 -5.08 10.12
CA LEU A 272 -14.23 -3.98 9.56
C LEU A 272 -15.13 -2.91 8.91
N PHE A 273 -16.16 -3.32 8.17
CA PHE A 273 -17.13 -2.37 7.60
C PHE A 273 -18.01 -1.74 8.68
N GLU A 274 -18.41 -2.50 9.70
CA GLU A 274 -19.09 -1.99 10.87
C GLU A 274 -18.21 -0.98 11.61
N GLU A 275 -16.93 -1.30 11.83
CA GLU A 275 -15.96 -0.38 12.44
C GLU A 275 -15.85 0.93 11.64
N ASN A 276 -15.75 0.83 10.31
CA ASN A 276 -15.69 1.99 9.43
C ASN A 276 -16.93 2.89 9.60
N SER A 277 -18.13 2.29 9.60
CA SER A 277 -19.40 3.03 9.71
C SER A 277 -19.64 3.62 11.11
N THR A 278 -19.09 2.99 12.14
CA THR A 278 -19.32 3.35 13.55
C THR A 278 -18.43 4.51 13.99
N TYR A 279 -17.16 4.49 13.60
CA TYR A 279 -16.17 5.40 14.19
C TYR A 279 -15.70 6.53 13.28
N PHE A 280 -15.89 6.41 11.96
CA PHE A 280 -15.36 7.38 11.02
C PHE A 280 -16.49 8.19 10.38
N PRO A 281 -16.50 9.53 10.53
CA PRO A 281 -17.36 10.39 9.73
C PRO A 281 -17.02 10.28 8.24
N ALA A 282 -18.01 10.43 7.35
CA ALA A 282 -17.76 10.44 5.92
C ALA A 282 -17.01 11.73 5.50
N LEU A 283 -15.88 11.59 4.81
CA LEU A 283 -15.19 12.71 4.18
C LEU A 283 -15.91 13.13 2.90
N LEU A 284 -16.35 12.17 2.09
CA LEU A 284 -17.06 12.40 0.83
C LEU A 284 -18.51 11.89 0.93
N PRO A 285 -19.44 12.65 1.53
CA PRO A 285 -20.84 12.23 1.68
C PRO A 285 -21.59 12.35 0.35
N ILE A 286 -21.28 11.44 -0.57
CA ILE A 286 -21.90 11.30 -1.88
C ILE A 286 -22.82 10.10 -1.84
N SER A 287 -24.03 10.28 -2.37
CA SER A 287 -25.05 9.24 -2.39
C SER A 287 -25.62 9.13 -3.79
N THR A 288 -25.86 7.90 -4.21
CA THR A 288 -26.52 7.54 -5.46
C THR A 288 -28.02 7.31 -5.22
N ASP A 289 -28.77 6.99 -6.27
CA ASP A 289 -30.19 6.65 -6.14
C ASP A 289 -30.44 5.15 -5.90
N GLU A 290 -29.39 4.31 -5.86
CA GLU A 290 -29.54 2.87 -5.63
C GLU A 290 -30.19 2.61 -4.25
N ASP A 291 -31.25 1.80 -4.24
CA ASP A 291 -31.76 1.18 -3.02
C ASP A 291 -31.23 -0.26 -2.93
N PRO A 292 -30.17 -0.51 -2.14
CA PRO A 292 -29.47 -1.79 -2.17
C PRO A 292 -30.33 -2.96 -1.67
N GLU A 293 -31.33 -2.70 -0.82
CA GLU A 293 -32.27 -3.72 -0.37
C GLU A 293 -33.18 -4.17 -1.51
N ALA A 294 -33.75 -3.23 -2.27
CA ALA A 294 -34.60 -3.55 -3.41
C ALA A 294 -33.85 -4.30 -4.51
N VAL A 295 -32.58 -3.96 -4.75
CA VAL A 295 -31.72 -4.69 -5.70
C VAL A 295 -31.50 -6.12 -5.24
N LEU A 296 -31.20 -6.34 -3.96
CA LEU A 296 -31.00 -7.68 -3.40
C LEU A 296 -32.29 -8.52 -3.45
N GLU A 297 -33.44 -7.94 -3.07
CA GLU A 297 -34.75 -8.62 -3.14
C GLU A 297 -35.17 -8.99 -4.57
N ALA A 298 -34.74 -8.21 -5.56
CA ALA A 298 -34.93 -8.52 -6.97
C ALA A 298 -33.97 -9.62 -7.49
N GLY A 299 -33.10 -10.15 -6.64
CA GLY A 299 -32.09 -11.17 -6.98
C GLY A 299 -30.84 -10.59 -7.68
N GLY A 300 -30.64 -9.27 -7.64
CA GLY A 300 -29.45 -8.61 -8.16
C GLY A 300 -28.32 -8.49 -7.12
N THR A 301 -27.17 -8.00 -7.58
CA THR A 301 -26.01 -7.68 -6.72
C THR A 301 -25.93 -6.17 -6.51
N PRO A 302 -26.22 -5.66 -5.30
CA PRO A 302 -26.16 -4.23 -5.01
C PRO A 302 -24.75 -3.69 -5.13
N ARG A 303 -24.57 -2.50 -5.72
CA ARG A 303 -23.26 -1.86 -5.86
C ARG A 303 -22.67 -1.41 -4.53
N LEU A 304 -23.51 -1.03 -3.58
CA LEU A 304 -23.09 -0.52 -2.27
C LEU A 304 -22.14 0.68 -2.38
N ASP A 305 -22.40 1.59 -3.33
CA ASP A 305 -21.50 2.70 -3.68
C ASP A 305 -21.13 3.54 -2.45
N GLU A 306 -22.09 3.89 -1.57
CA GLU A 306 -21.77 4.68 -0.36
C GLU A 306 -20.85 3.94 0.62
N LEU A 307 -21.05 2.61 0.77
CA LEU A 307 -20.23 1.79 1.65
C LEU A 307 -18.80 1.66 1.09
N ARG A 308 -18.67 1.43 -0.22
CA ARG A 308 -17.38 1.36 -0.95
C ARG A 308 -16.65 2.70 -0.90
N LEU A 309 -17.34 3.80 -1.16
CA LEU A 309 -16.77 5.15 -1.07
C LEU A 309 -16.30 5.48 0.35
N HIS A 310 -17.11 5.19 1.37
CA HIS A 310 -16.72 5.41 2.77
C HIS A 310 -15.49 4.59 3.15
N ASN A 311 -15.46 3.30 2.79
CA ASN A 311 -14.32 2.41 2.99
C ASN A 311 -13.06 2.92 2.27
N GLY A 312 -13.20 3.47 1.05
CA GLY A 312 -12.11 4.05 0.28
C GLY A 312 -11.49 5.31 0.90
N THR A 313 -12.11 5.88 1.93
CA THR A 313 -11.57 7.02 2.71
C THR A 313 -11.07 6.61 4.09
N VAL A 314 -11.02 5.33 4.42
CA VAL A 314 -10.38 4.82 5.65
C VAL A 314 -9.14 4.02 5.25
N TYR A 315 -7.96 4.55 5.59
CA TYR A 315 -6.69 4.14 4.99
C TYR A 315 -5.98 3.10 5.86
N ARG A 316 -6.50 1.87 5.86
CA ARG A 316 -5.88 0.76 6.59
C ARG A 316 -4.70 0.18 5.82
N TRP A 317 -3.72 -0.36 6.54
CA TRP A 317 -2.55 -1.01 5.93
C TRP A 317 -2.85 -2.36 5.27
N ASN A 318 -3.85 -3.10 5.77
CA ASN A 318 -4.61 -4.06 4.97
C ASN A 318 -6.04 -3.53 4.86
N ARG A 319 -6.67 -3.58 3.68
CA ARG A 319 -8.01 -3.01 3.44
C ARG A 319 -9.02 -4.10 3.05
N PRO A 320 -10.22 -4.14 3.67
CA PRO A 320 -11.29 -5.02 3.23
C PRO A 320 -11.89 -4.44 1.96
N VAL A 321 -12.08 -5.27 0.95
CA VAL A 321 -12.70 -4.83 -0.31
C VAL A 321 -13.92 -5.67 -0.58
N TYR A 322 -15.03 -5.00 -0.82
CA TYR A 322 -16.21 -5.52 -1.50
C TYR A 322 -16.26 -4.86 -2.87
N ASP A 323 -16.41 -5.66 -3.92
CA ASP A 323 -16.52 -5.15 -5.28
C ASP A 323 -17.29 -6.13 -6.17
N ILE A 324 -17.60 -5.71 -7.40
CA ILE A 324 -18.42 -6.49 -8.33
C ILE A 324 -17.66 -6.65 -9.65
N SER A 325 -17.61 -7.88 -10.16
CA SER A 325 -17.11 -8.21 -11.50
C SER A 325 -18.13 -9.10 -12.21
N ASP A 326 -18.48 -8.78 -13.46
CA ASP A 326 -19.47 -9.53 -14.26
C ASP A 326 -20.77 -9.85 -13.49
N ALA A 327 -21.28 -8.84 -12.76
CA ALA A 327 -22.44 -8.90 -11.86
C ALA A 327 -22.31 -9.81 -10.62
N SER A 328 -21.15 -10.44 -10.40
CA SER A 328 -20.86 -11.27 -9.24
C SER A 328 -20.09 -10.48 -8.17
N PRO A 329 -20.54 -10.50 -6.90
CA PRO A 329 -19.80 -9.87 -5.82
C PRO A 329 -18.58 -10.71 -5.45
N HIS A 330 -17.49 -10.05 -5.10
CA HIS A 330 -16.29 -10.70 -4.58
C HIS A 330 -15.68 -9.90 -3.44
N LEU A 331 -14.93 -10.60 -2.58
CA LEU A 331 -14.23 -10.01 -1.45
C LEU A 331 -12.72 -10.11 -1.67
N ARG A 332 -11.98 -9.10 -1.24
CA ARG A 332 -10.51 -9.11 -1.29
C ARG A 332 -9.90 -8.63 0.02
N VAL A 333 -8.81 -9.26 0.42
CA VAL A 333 -7.83 -8.64 1.32
C VAL A 333 -6.82 -7.90 0.45
N GLU A 334 -6.75 -6.60 0.62
CA GLU A 334 -5.79 -5.74 -0.09
C GLU A 334 -4.65 -5.35 0.85
N ASN A 335 -3.44 -5.79 0.54
CA ASN A 335 -2.23 -5.47 1.29
C ASN A 335 -1.58 -4.21 0.73
N ARG A 336 -1.51 -3.16 1.55
CA ARG A 336 -1.04 -1.81 1.19
C ARG A 336 0.26 -1.44 1.92
N VAL A 337 0.89 -2.43 2.57
CA VAL A 337 2.05 -2.24 3.45
C VAL A 337 3.32 -1.97 2.65
N LEU A 338 3.48 -2.60 1.47
CA LEU A 338 4.74 -2.65 0.74
C LEU A 338 5.02 -1.33 -0.01
N PRO A 339 6.28 -0.86 -0.05
CA PRO A 339 6.68 0.26 -0.90
C PRO A 339 6.69 -0.15 -2.39
N ALA A 340 6.70 0.84 -3.28
CA ALA A 340 7.00 0.62 -4.69
C ALA A 340 8.47 0.17 -4.88
N GLY A 341 8.70 -0.75 -5.82
CA GLY A 341 10.03 -1.21 -6.25
C GLY A 341 10.78 -2.11 -5.24
N PRO A 342 12.13 -2.25 -5.34
CA PRO A 342 13.00 -1.54 -6.27
C PRO A 342 12.96 -1.98 -7.73
N THR A 343 12.58 -3.23 -8.00
CA THR A 343 12.43 -3.79 -9.35
C THR A 343 11.12 -4.54 -9.46
N VAL A 344 10.70 -4.89 -10.69
CA VAL A 344 9.50 -5.72 -10.88
C VAL A 344 9.70 -7.10 -10.26
N VAL A 345 10.89 -7.70 -10.37
CA VAL A 345 11.18 -8.99 -9.72
C VAL A 345 11.16 -8.89 -8.20
N ASP A 346 11.62 -7.76 -7.63
CA ASP A 346 11.55 -7.52 -6.20
C ASP A 346 10.09 -7.37 -5.72
N THR A 347 9.25 -6.70 -6.51
CA THR A 347 7.79 -6.62 -6.31
C THR A 347 7.15 -8.01 -6.36
N MET A 348 7.52 -8.85 -7.33
CA MET A 348 7.02 -10.23 -7.43
C MET A 348 7.47 -11.09 -6.24
N ALA A 349 8.71 -10.94 -5.78
CA ALA A 349 9.22 -11.64 -4.61
C ALA A 349 8.45 -11.27 -3.34
N ASN A 350 8.14 -9.98 -3.16
CA ASN A 350 7.31 -9.50 -2.05
C ASN A 350 5.88 -10.05 -2.14
N ALA A 351 5.27 -10.03 -3.33
CA ALA A 351 3.92 -10.55 -3.57
C ALA A 351 3.82 -12.07 -3.34
N ALA A 352 4.81 -12.84 -3.79
CA ALA A 352 4.89 -14.29 -3.58
C ALA A 352 5.07 -14.63 -2.09
N PHE A 353 5.95 -13.91 -1.38
CA PHE A 353 6.11 -14.10 0.06
C PHE A 353 4.81 -13.81 0.82
N PHE A 354 4.13 -12.70 0.50
CA PHE A 354 2.84 -12.35 1.09
C PHE A 354 1.77 -13.40 0.80
N ALA A 355 1.52 -13.72 -0.47
CA ALA A 355 0.45 -14.62 -0.89
C ALA A 355 0.64 -16.04 -0.35
N GLY A 356 1.87 -16.55 -0.37
CA GLY A 356 2.23 -17.83 0.21
C GLY A 356 2.04 -17.86 1.72
N LEU A 357 2.61 -16.88 2.42
CA LEU A 357 2.60 -16.89 3.87
C LEU A 357 1.20 -16.71 4.44
N VAL A 358 0.39 -15.80 3.87
CA VAL A 358 -1.00 -15.60 4.28
C VAL A 358 -1.81 -16.87 4.08
N ARG A 359 -1.70 -17.54 2.92
CA ARG A 359 -2.39 -18.81 2.65
C ARG A 359 -2.04 -19.88 3.68
N ALA A 360 -0.75 -20.06 3.94
CA ALA A 360 -0.29 -21.07 4.89
C ALA A 360 -0.73 -20.79 6.33
N LEU A 361 -0.68 -19.52 6.77
CA LEU A 361 -1.10 -19.13 8.11
C LEU A 361 -2.61 -19.17 8.30
N ALA A 362 -3.39 -18.83 7.26
CA ALA A 362 -4.84 -18.92 7.28
C ALA A 362 -5.33 -20.36 7.44
N ALA A 363 -4.56 -21.34 6.95
CA ALA A 363 -4.88 -22.77 7.03
C ALA A 363 -4.31 -23.48 8.28
N GLU A 364 -3.67 -22.79 9.22
CA GLU A 364 -3.12 -23.42 10.41
C GLU A 364 -4.22 -23.89 11.38
N ASP A 365 -4.16 -25.16 11.82
CA ASP A 365 -5.06 -25.71 12.85
C ASP A 365 -5.07 -24.90 14.15
N ARG A 366 -3.91 -24.31 14.50
CA ARG A 366 -3.75 -23.46 15.67
C ARG A 366 -3.24 -22.07 15.22
N PRO A 367 -4.16 -21.19 14.80
CA PRO A 367 -3.79 -19.97 14.10
C PRO A 367 -2.89 -19.03 14.89
N ILE A 368 -2.08 -18.25 14.18
CA ILE A 368 -1.13 -17.31 14.79
C ILE A 368 -1.81 -16.28 15.71
N TRP A 369 -2.98 -15.78 15.35
CA TRP A 369 -3.75 -14.80 16.13
C TRP A 369 -4.37 -15.37 17.41
N SER A 370 -4.38 -16.71 17.57
CA SER A 370 -4.73 -17.35 18.85
C SER A 370 -3.56 -17.42 19.83
N ARG A 371 -2.34 -17.18 19.35
CA ARG A 371 -1.07 -17.33 20.09
C ARG A 371 -0.29 -16.02 20.24
N MET A 372 -0.56 -15.05 19.36
CA MET A 372 0.01 -13.70 19.37
C MET A 372 -1.07 -12.70 19.76
N SER A 373 -0.78 -11.81 20.71
CA SER A 373 -1.67 -10.68 20.97
C SER A 373 -1.63 -9.71 19.79
N PHE A 374 -2.74 -9.00 19.54
CA PHE A 374 -2.75 -7.98 18.51
C PHE A 374 -1.71 -6.87 18.78
N SER A 375 -1.49 -6.53 20.05
CA SER A 375 -0.46 -5.56 20.45
C SER A 375 0.95 -6.00 20.01
N ALA A 376 1.29 -7.29 20.10
CA ALA A 376 2.58 -7.79 19.65
C ALA A 376 2.73 -7.68 18.12
N ALA A 377 1.65 -7.89 17.36
CA ALA A 377 1.66 -7.65 15.91
C ALA A 377 1.86 -6.15 15.57
N ALA A 378 1.23 -5.26 16.33
CA ALA A 378 1.42 -3.80 16.18
C ALA A 378 2.84 -3.36 16.57
N GLU A 379 3.42 -3.93 17.63
CA GLU A 379 4.82 -3.70 18.02
C GLU A 379 5.79 -4.19 16.93
N ASN A 380 5.53 -5.37 16.35
CA ASN A 380 6.30 -5.88 15.21
C ASN A 380 6.20 -4.95 13.99
N PHE A 381 5.01 -4.43 13.71
CA PHE A 381 4.80 -3.45 12.65
C PHE A 381 5.66 -2.21 12.87
N ALA A 382 5.58 -1.60 14.06
CA ALA A 382 6.39 -0.44 14.41
C ALA A 382 7.90 -0.72 14.41
N ALA A 383 8.33 -1.93 14.77
CA ALA A 383 9.73 -2.35 14.65
C ALA A 383 10.19 -2.43 13.19
N GLY A 384 9.36 -3.02 12.31
CA GLY A 384 9.61 -3.07 10.87
C GLY A 384 9.70 -1.67 10.23
N VAL A 385 8.82 -0.74 10.63
CA VAL A 385 8.87 0.67 10.20
C VAL A 385 10.21 1.32 10.56
N ARG A 386 10.60 1.21 11.84
CA ARG A 386 11.79 1.90 12.37
C ARG A 386 13.09 1.33 11.81
N SER A 387 13.23 0.01 11.89
CA SER A 387 14.52 -0.67 11.74
C SER A 387 14.65 -1.48 10.45
N GLY A 388 13.58 -1.62 9.66
CA GLY A 388 13.63 -2.35 8.40
C GLY A 388 14.16 -3.77 8.60
N ILE A 389 15.16 -4.16 7.80
CA ILE A 389 15.71 -5.51 7.81
C ILE A 389 16.45 -5.88 9.10
N ASP A 390 16.83 -4.89 9.90
CA ASP A 390 17.45 -5.07 11.21
C ASP A 390 16.44 -5.17 12.35
N ALA A 391 15.13 -5.14 12.07
CA ALA A 391 14.10 -5.24 13.10
C ALA A 391 14.17 -6.54 13.91
N GLU A 392 13.99 -6.42 15.22
CA GLU A 392 13.65 -7.52 16.11
C GLU A 392 12.14 -7.56 16.31
N VAL A 393 11.56 -8.76 16.21
CA VAL A 393 10.11 -9.00 16.26
C VAL A 393 9.82 -10.15 17.22
N TYR A 394 8.62 -10.12 17.81
CA TYR A 394 8.08 -11.22 18.58
C TYR A 394 7.39 -12.24 17.66
N TRP A 395 7.69 -13.53 17.83
CA TRP A 395 6.92 -14.60 17.21
C TRP A 395 6.60 -15.73 18.21
N PRO A 396 5.36 -16.22 18.28
CA PRO A 396 4.97 -17.34 19.12
C PRO A 396 5.88 -18.56 18.95
N ASP A 397 6.17 -19.22 20.07
CA ASP A 397 7.06 -20.39 20.18
C ASP A 397 8.54 -20.13 19.80
N VAL A 398 8.89 -18.89 19.45
CA VAL A 398 10.28 -18.44 19.19
C VAL A 398 10.71 -17.39 20.21
N GLY A 399 9.84 -16.43 20.54
CA GLY A 399 10.16 -15.27 21.37
C GLY A 399 10.59 -14.08 20.52
N GLN A 400 11.43 -13.21 21.09
CA GLN A 400 12.06 -12.11 20.35
C GLN A 400 13.16 -12.67 19.43
N VAL A 401 13.13 -12.26 18.17
CA VAL A 401 14.01 -12.78 17.12
C VAL A 401 14.20 -11.73 16.03
N ARG A 402 15.37 -11.72 15.38
CA ARG A 402 15.57 -10.89 14.18
C ARG A 402 14.59 -11.29 13.09
N ALA A 403 13.99 -10.31 12.41
CA ALA A 403 13.06 -10.55 11.31
C ALA A 403 13.68 -11.45 10.22
N THR A 404 14.96 -11.23 9.87
CA THR A 404 15.69 -12.05 8.90
C THR A 404 15.84 -13.51 9.33
N GLU A 405 16.16 -13.75 10.60
CA GLU A 405 16.27 -15.13 11.12
C GLU A 405 14.91 -15.83 11.12
N LEU A 406 13.86 -15.14 11.58
CA LEU A 406 12.49 -15.65 11.57
C LEU A 406 12.04 -16.02 10.16
N VAL A 407 12.30 -15.13 9.19
CA VAL A 407 11.94 -15.33 7.79
C VAL A 407 12.61 -16.59 7.24
N VAL A 408 13.94 -16.67 7.33
CA VAL A 408 14.70 -17.79 6.76
C VAL A 408 14.34 -19.12 7.44
N ARG A 409 14.28 -19.16 8.77
CA ARG A 409 14.13 -20.42 9.51
C ARG A 409 12.70 -20.92 9.63
N ARG A 410 11.70 -20.04 9.52
CA ARG A 410 10.29 -20.37 9.83
C ARG A 410 9.31 -19.94 8.75
N LEU A 411 9.43 -18.72 8.22
CA LEU A 411 8.38 -18.17 7.35
C LEU A 411 8.55 -18.54 5.88
N LEU A 412 9.76 -18.63 5.34
CA LEU A 412 9.98 -19.06 3.96
C LEU A 412 9.46 -20.49 3.69
N PRO A 413 9.71 -21.49 4.56
CA PRO A 413 9.13 -22.82 4.39
C PRO A 413 7.58 -22.79 4.37
N LYS A 414 6.97 -21.93 5.20
CA LYS A 414 5.51 -21.75 5.24
C LYS A 414 5.01 -21.05 3.97
N ALA A 415 5.68 -20.00 3.52
CA ALA A 415 5.34 -19.31 2.29
C ALA A 415 5.38 -20.27 1.08
N ALA A 416 6.41 -21.12 1.00
CA ALA A 416 6.50 -22.15 -0.04
C ALA A 416 5.34 -23.15 0.01
N GLU A 417 4.92 -23.58 1.20
CA GLU A 417 3.73 -24.42 1.39
C GLU A 417 2.46 -23.73 0.88
N GLY A 418 2.22 -22.48 1.27
CA GLY A 418 1.04 -21.75 0.81
C GLY A 418 1.04 -21.48 -0.69
N LEU A 419 2.21 -21.21 -1.30
CA LEU A 419 2.32 -21.08 -2.77
C LEU A 419 2.01 -22.41 -3.48
N ARG A 420 2.45 -23.56 -2.94
CA ARG A 420 2.06 -24.87 -3.46
C ARG A 420 0.55 -25.10 -3.35
N GLN A 421 -0.09 -24.63 -2.28
CA GLN A 421 -1.55 -24.69 -2.12
C GLN A 421 -2.30 -23.78 -3.10
N TRP A 422 -1.67 -22.69 -3.55
CA TRP A 422 -2.17 -21.87 -4.66
C TRP A 422 -1.96 -22.49 -6.04
N GLY A 423 -1.20 -23.59 -6.15
CA GLY A 423 -0.86 -24.20 -7.43
C GLY A 423 0.24 -23.48 -8.21
N VAL A 424 1.06 -22.67 -7.52
CA VAL A 424 2.23 -21.98 -8.11
C VAL A 424 3.30 -23.02 -8.46
N GLU A 425 3.97 -22.84 -9.59
CA GLU A 425 5.01 -23.77 -10.02
C GLU A 425 6.25 -23.72 -9.10
N GLN A 426 6.86 -24.87 -8.85
CA GLN A 426 8.02 -24.98 -7.96
C GLN A 426 9.19 -24.08 -8.40
N SER A 427 9.40 -23.93 -9.71
CA SER A 427 10.41 -23.04 -10.28
C SER A 427 10.21 -21.57 -9.91
N GLU A 428 8.96 -21.09 -9.88
CA GLU A 428 8.62 -19.73 -9.44
C GLU A 428 8.81 -19.58 -7.93
N ILE A 429 8.39 -20.58 -7.15
CA ILE A 429 8.56 -20.61 -5.69
C ILE A 429 10.04 -20.48 -5.35
N ASP A 430 10.89 -21.34 -5.91
CA ASP A 430 12.32 -21.39 -5.64
C ASP A 430 12.99 -20.07 -6.01
N ARG A 431 12.65 -19.50 -7.17
CA ARG A 431 13.21 -18.23 -7.64
C ARG A 431 12.80 -17.06 -6.75
N LEU A 432 11.50 -16.87 -6.52
CA LEU A 432 10.97 -15.68 -5.86
C LEU A 432 11.23 -15.71 -4.35
N LEU A 433 11.06 -16.86 -3.69
CA LEU A 433 11.40 -17.00 -2.27
C LEU A 433 12.92 -17.02 -2.05
N GLY A 434 13.70 -17.51 -3.02
CA GLY A 434 15.16 -17.40 -3.01
C GLY A 434 15.65 -15.96 -2.98
N ILE A 435 14.96 -15.03 -3.64
CA ILE A 435 15.28 -13.59 -3.55
C ILE A 435 15.07 -13.07 -2.12
N VAL A 436 13.94 -13.41 -1.49
CA VAL A 436 13.63 -13.02 -0.11
C VAL A 436 14.64 -13.62 0.87
N GLU A 437 15.04 -14.87 0.65
CA GLU A 437 16.11 -15.53 1.41
C GLU A 437 17.44 -14.76 1.30
N GLN A 438 17.88 -14.44 0.08
CA GLN A 438 19.15 -13.76 -0.15
C GLN A 438 19.15 -12.33 0.43
N ARG A 439 18.03 -11.60 0.37
CA ARG A 439 17.88 -10.33 1.07
C ARG A 439 18.14 -10.49 2.57
N CYS A 440 17.54 -11.51 3.19
CA CYS A 440 17.70 -11.78 4.62
C CYS A 440 19.13 -12.20 4.97
N LEU A 441 19.77 -13.06 4.17
CA LEU A 441 21.13 -13.54 4.42
C LEU A 441 22.19 -12.44 4.26
N ARG A 442 21.95 -11.49 3.37
CA ARG A 442 22.84 -10.35 3.11
C ARG A 442 22.50 -9.11 3.93
N SER A 443 21.38 -9.13 4.66
CA SER A 443 20.77 -7.94 5.27
C SER A 443 20.66 -6.78 4.27
N ALA A 444 20.21 -7.07 3.04
CA ALA A 444 20.15 -6.12 1.94
C ALA A 444 18.72 -6.01 1.37
N ASN A 445 18.12 -4.83 1.47
CA ASN A 445 16.90 -4.41 0.79
C ASN A 445 17.07 -3.00 0.17
N GLY A 446 15.99 -2.47 -0.40
CA GLY A 446 15.99 -1.14 -1.04
C GLY A 446 16.45 -0.02 -0.10
N ALA A 447 15.95 -0.01 1.14
CA ALA A 447 16.32 1.00 2.12
C ALA A 447 17.81 0.95 2.48
N THR A 448 18.35 -0.24 2.80
CA THR A 448 19.78 -0.38 3.12
C THR A 448 20.68 -0.02 1.96
N TRP A 449 20.28 -0.33 0.72
CA TRP A 449 21.06 0.02 -0.47
C TRP A 449 21.09 1.54 -0.68
N GLN A 450 19.93 2.21 -0.58
CA GLN A 450 19.85 3.68 -0.71
C GLN A 450 20.72 4.39 0.33
N VAL A 451 20.67 3.96 1.59
CA VAL A 451 21.49 4.52 2.68
C VAL A 451 22.98 4.35 2.39
N ALA A 452 23.41 3.13 2.04
CA ALA A 452 24.82 2.84 1.78
C ALA A 452 25.38 3.67 0.60
N GLU A 453 24.61 3.83 -0.47
CA GLU A 453 25.02 4.60 -1.65
C GLU A 453 25.10 6.11 -1.36
N VAL A 454 24.17 6.67 -0.57
CA VAL A 454 24.23 8.06 -0.12
C VAL A 454 25.44 8.29 0.77
N GLU A 455 25.65 7.46 1.80
CA GLU A 455 26.78 7.57 2.72
C GLU A 455 28.13 7.46 1.99
N ARG A 456 28.21 6.61 0.98
CA ARG A 456 29.40 6.51 0.13
C ARG A 456 29.67 7.82 -0.61
N ARG A 457 28.66 8.41 -1.26
CA ARG A 457 28.81 9.66 -2.01
C ARG A 457 29.17 10.83 -1.09
N GLU A 458 28.58 10.88 0.10
CA GLU A 458 28.92 11.89 1.11
C GLU A 458 30.38 11.73 1.59
N ARG A 459 30.84 10.50 1.82
CA ARG A 459 32.26 10.22 2.13
C ARG A 459 33.22 10.60 0.99
N ALA A 460 32.75 10.57 -0.25
CA ALA A 460 33.50 11.05 -1.42
C ALA A 460 33.46 12.58 -1.61
N GLY A 461 32.76 13.32 -0.74
CA GLY A 461 32.72 14.79 -0.71
C GLY A 461 31.47 15.42 -1.32
N ALA A 462 30.50 14.63 -1.80
CA ALA A 462 29.24 15.17 -2.29
C ALA A 462 28.38 15.73 -1.14
N GLY A 463 27.71 16.85 -1.34
CA GLY A 463 26.68 17.32 -0.40
C GLY A 463 25.43 16.44 -0.46
N ARG A 464 24.60 16.42 0.60
CA ARG A 464 23.38 15.58 0.70
C ARG A 464 22.51 15.58 -0.57
N ARG A 465 22.21 16.75 -1.14
CA ARG A 465 21.37 16.88 -2.34
C ARG A 465 22.01 16.23 -3.58
N GLU A 466 23.32 16.39 -3.74
CA GLU A 466 24.08 15.76 -4.82
C GLU A 466 24.19 14.25 -4.61
N ALA A 467 24.42 13.81 -3.36
CA ALA A 467 24.47 12.41 -2.99
C ALA A 467 23.14 11.69 -3.30
N LEU A 468 21.99 12.28 -2.95
CA LEU A 468 20.66 11.72 -3.22
C LEU A 468 20.35 11.65 -4.72
N ARG A 469 20.65 12.71 -5.48
CA ARG A 469 20.49 12.68 -6.95
C ARG A 469 21.38 11.62 -7.59
N GLY A 470 22.63 11.52 -7.14
CA GLY A 470 23.57 10.52 -7.62
C GLY A 470 23.11 9.10 -7.30
N MET A 471 22.59 8.88 -6.09
CA MET A 471 22.00 7.60 -5.68
C MET A 471 20.79 7.27 -6.56
N LEU A 472 19.86 8.21 -6.75
CA LEU A 472 18.67 8.00 -7.57
C LEU A 472 19.02 7.70 -9.04
N SER A 473 20.02 8.39 -9.60
CA SER A 473 20.49 8.11 -10.96
C SER A 473 20.98 6.66 -11.09
N ARG A 474 21.77 6.18 -10.13
CA ARG A 474 22.23 4.79 -10.10
C ARG A 474 21.09 3.80 -9.83
N TYR A 475 20.15 4.16 -8.96
CA TYR A 475 18.96 3.38 -8.67
C TYR A 475 18.14 3.13 -9.94
N LEU A 476 17.94 4.18 -10.76
CA LEU A 476 17.21 4.07 -12.03
C LEU A 476 17.88 3.09 -13.00
N GLU A 477 19.20 3.19 -13.17
CA GLU A 477 19.96 2.25 -14.02
C GLU A 477 19.74 0.80 -13.59
N LEU A 478 19.86 0.54 -12.28
CA LEU A 478 19.73 -0.79 -11.71
C LEU A 478 18.28 -1.29 -11.72
N MET A 479 17.31 -0.41 -11.48
CA MET A 479 15.88 -0.71 -11.56
C MET A 479 15.51 -1.32 -12.93
N HIS A 480 16.01 -0.73 -14.02
CA HIS A 480 15.74 -1.22 -15.37
C HIS A 480 16.37 -2.58 -15.70
N THR A 481 17.45 -2.97 -15.02
CA THR A 481 18.02 -4.32 -15.18
C THR A 481 17.04 -5.41 -14.73
N ASN A 482 16.15 -5.08 -13.79
CA ASN A 482 15.29 -6.03 -13.10
C ASN A 482 16.06 -7.16 -12.40
N GLU A 483 17.33 -6.92 -12.04
CA GLU A 483 18.06 -7.78 -11.13
C GLU A 483 17.65 -7.46 -9.69
N PRO A 484 17.50 -8.46 -8.79
CA PRO A 484 17.05 -8.22 -7.43
C PRO A 484 17.99 -7.31 -6.65
N VAL A 485 17.45 -6.42 -5.81
CA VAL A 485 18.24 -5.42 -5.07
C VAL A 485 19.40 -5.98 -4.23
N HIS A 486 19.28 -7.21 -3.71
CA HIS A 486 20.36 -7.83 -2.92
C HIS A 486 21.62 -8.15 -3.75
N THR A 487 21.53 -8.11 -5.08
CA THR A 487 22.63 -8.32 -6.02
C THR A 487 23.32 -7.01 -6.41
N TRP A 488 22.72 -5.86 -6.08
CA TRP A 488 23.25 -4.57 -6.47
C TRP A 488 24.49 -4.25 -5.65
N GLU A 489 25.64 -4.10 -6.31
CA GLU A 489 26.84 -3.61 -5.66
C GLU A 489 26.64 -2.15 -5.25
N ALA A 490 26.71 -1.87 -3.96
CA ALA A 490 27.11 -0.55 -3.51
C ALA A 490 28.58 -0.40 -3.92
N ILE A 491 28.89 0.52 -4.84
CA ILE A 491 30.26 0.69 -5.35
C ILE A 491 31.18 0.85 -4.14
N SER A 492 32.22 0.03 -4.00
CA SER A 492 33.14 0.11 -2.86
C SER A 492 34.01 1.36 -2.90
#